data_AF-A0A966WV38-F1
#
_entry.id   AF-A0A966WV38-F1
#
_cell.length_a   1.000
_cell.length_b   1.000
_cell.length_c   1.000
_cell.angle_alpha   90.00
_cell.angle_beta   90.00
_cell.angle_gamma   90.00
#
_symmetry.space_group_name_H-M   'P 1'
#
loop_
_entity.id
_entity.type
_entity.pdbx_description
1 polymer ?
#
loop_
_entity_poly.entity_id
_entity_poly.type
_entity_poly.pdbx_seq_one_letter_code
_entity_poly.pdbx_strand_id
1 'polypeptide(L)'
;MADEQQSHPLYASDRELVDQLLAASEPSDAQLVDLGRLFMRYSGFPGALDLQGDLDKTLRLWGLSREQLHLRCRAIWAAGYRPGAEAAPQAVGSGFDTADQDSP
;
A
#
# COMPACT_ATOMS: atom_id res chain seq x y z
N MET A 1 27.48 -18.73 3.59
CA MET A 1 26.98 -18.23 2.30
C MET A 1 26.50 -16.82 2.56
N ALA A 2 27.00 -15.82 1.84
CA ALA A 2 26.46 -14.47 1.95
C ALA A 2 25.04 -14.52 1.39
N ASP A 3 24.05 -14.14 2.21
CA ASP A 3 22.65 -14.09 1.78
C ASP A 3 22.54 -12.95 0.75
N GLU A 4 22.49 -13.32 -0.53
CA GLU A 4 22.37 -12.37 -1.63
C GLU A 4 20.98 -11.74 -1.56
N GLN A 5 20.90 -10.48 -1.12
CA GLN A 5 19.62 -9.80 -0.95
C GLN A 5 18.86 -9.74 -2.27
N GLN A 6 17.58 -10.12 -2.24
CA GLN A 6 16.72 -10.04 -3.43
C GLN A 6 16.34 -8.59 -3.75
N SER A 7 16.42 -8.23 -5.02
CA SER A 7 15.92 -6.95 -5.52
C SER A 7 14.42 -7.04 -5.78
N HIS A 8 13.63 -6.20 -5.09
CA HIS A 8 12.20 -6.09 -5.35
C HIS A 8 11.94 -5.26 -6.63
N PRO A 9 11.08 -5.68 -7.57
CA PRO A 9 10.87 -4.96 -8.83
C PRO A 9 10.31 -3.54 -8.64
N LEU A 10 9.58 -3.29 -7.55
CA LEU A 10 9.04 -1.96 -7.21
C LEU A 10 9.98 -1.13 -6.32
N TYR A 11 11.21 -1.60 -6.05
CA TYR A 11 12.10 -0.94 -5.10
C TYR A 11 12.32 0.54 -5.40
N ALA A 12 12.55 0.91 -6.66
CA ALA A 12 12.83 2.30 -7.02
C ALA A 12 11.67 3.24 -6.67
N SER A 13 10.44 2.90 -7.08
CA SER A 13 9.25 3.71 -6.75
C SER A 13 8.90 3.67 -5.27
N ASP A 14 9.13 2.53 -4.61
CA ASP A 14 8.87 2.39 -3.18
C ASP A 14 9.86 3.19 -2.35
N ARG A 15 11.12 3.30 -2.79
CA ARG A 15 12.12 4.17 -2.17
C ARG A 15 11.70 5.62 -2.20
N GLU A 16 11.27 6.12 -3.36
CA GLU A 16 10.79 7.50 -3.50
C GLU A 16 9.58 7.77 -2.60
N LEU A 17 8.67 6.79 -2.47
CA LEU A 17 7.53 6.90 -1.57
C LEU A 17 7.98 6.93 -0.11
N VAL A 18 8.88 6.04 0.32
CA VAL A 18 9.39 6.02 1.71
C VAL A 18 10.11 7.33 2.05
N ASP A 19 10.87 7.91 1.12
CA ASP A 19 11.53 9.20 1.32
C ASP A 19 10.50 10.32 1.57
N GLN A 20 9.38 10.32 0.83
CA GLN A 20 8.28 11.26 1.06
C GLN A 20 7.60 11.03 2.42
N LEU A 21 7.41 9.78 2.85
CA LEU A 21 6.85 9.47 4.17
C LEU A 21 7.78 9.95 5.30
N LEU A 22 9.09 9.74 5.17
CA LEU A 22 10.09 10.20 6.15
C LEU A 22 10.18 11.72 6.26
N ALA A 23 9.91 12.45 5.18
CA ALA A 23 9.89 13.90 5.17
C ALA A 23 8.64 14.49 5.86
N ALA A 24 7.55 13.71 5.99
CA ALA A 24 6.31 14.17 6.59
C ALA A 24 6.41 14.16 8.13
N SER A 25 6.17 15.33 8.75
CA SER A 25 6.16 15.46 10.22
C SER A 25 4.89 14.88 10.85
N GLU A 26 3.75 14.99 10.16
CA GLU A 26 2.47 14.43 10.57
C GLU A 26 1.83 13.70 9.37
N PRO A 27 1.37 12.45 9.55
CA PRO A 27 0.87 11.67 8.43
C PRO A 27 -0.59 12.01 8.08
N SER A 28 -0.85 12.15 6.78
CA SER A 28 -2.22 12.12 6.25
C SER A 28 -2.78 10.69 6.19
N ASP A 29 -4.11 10.56 6.04
CA ASP A 29 -4.77 9.26 5.87
C ASP A 29 -4.23 8.45 4.69
N ALA A 30 -3.93 9.12 3.57
CA ALA A 30 -3.33 8.49 2.40
C ALA A 30 -1.95 7.90 2.73
N GLN A 31 -1.11 8.66 3.42
CA GLN A 31 0.24 8.23 3.83
C GLN A 31 0.21 7.11 4.87
N LEU A 32 -0.78 7.09 5.78
CA LEU A 32 -0.98 5.96 6.70
C LEU A 32 -1.31 4.69 5.91
N VAL A 33 -2.19 4.78 4.92
CA VAL A 33 -2.54 3.64 4.07
C VAL A 33 -1.35 3.18 3.22
N ASP A 34 -0.57 4.11 2.65
CA ASP A 34 0.65 3.78 1.90
C ASP A 34 1.70 3.10 2.78
N LEU A 35 1.95 3.62 3.98
CA LEU A 35 2.87 3.01 4.95
C LEU A 35 2.42 1.57 5.30
N GLY A 36 1.13 1.38 5.56
CA GLY A 36 0.55 0.06 5.83
C GLY A 36 0.73 -0.90 4.66
N ARG A 37 0.51 -0.43 3.42
CA ARG A 37 0.73 -1.23 2.20
C ARG A 37 2.19 -1.66 2.05
N LEU A 38 3.13 -0.75 2.29
CA LEU A 38 4.56 -1.05 2.21
C LEU A 38 5.00 -2.07 3.27
N PHE A 39 4.51 -1.95 4.51
CA PHE A 39 4.75 -2.97 5.54
C PHE A 39 4.26 -4.36 5.13
N MET A 40 3.07 -4.45 4.53
CA MET A 40 2.56 -5.74 4.02
C MET A 40 3.42 -6.27 2.88
N ARG A 41 3.80 -5.42 1.92
CA ARG A 41 4.59 -5.80 0.75
C ARG A 41 5.97 -6.35 1.11
N TYR A 42 6.67 -5.70 2.06
CA TYR A 42 8.02 -6.08 2.45
C TYR A 42 8.06 -7.05 3.65
N SER A 43 6.92 -7.46 4.19
CA SER A 43 6.86 -8.39 5.31
C SER A 43 7.47 -9.76 4.94
N GLY A 44 8.57 -10.12 5.59
CA GLY A 44 9.27 -11.38 5.34
C GLY A 44 9.99 -11.45 3.99
N PHE A 45 10.12 -10.34 3.26
CA PHE A 45 10.84 -10.30 2.01
C PHE A 45 12.37 -10.38 2.26
N PRO A 46 13.09 -11.32 1.62
CA PRO A 46 14.52 -11.53 1.84
C PRO A 46 15.38 -10.52 1.05
N GLY A 47 15.14 -9.22 1.27
CA GLY A 47 15.82 -8.12 0.60
C GLY A 47 15.24 -6.75 0.99
N ALA A 48 15.76 -5.67 0.41
CA ALA A 48 15.35 -4.29 0.71
C ALA A 48 15.34 -3.98 2.23
N LEU A 49 16.36 -4.46 2.94
CA LEU A 49 16.47 -4.30 4.40
C LEU A 49 16.56 -2.83 4.83
N ASP A 50 17.13 -2.00 3.95
CA ASP A 50 17.16 -0.54 4.06
C ASP A 50 15.75 0.06 4.07
N LEU A 51 14.88 -0.32 3.12
CA LEU A 51 13.48 0.12 3.10
C LEU A 51 12.75 -0.36 4.35
N GLN A 52 12.92 -1.62 4.73
CA GLN A 52 12.29 -2.16 5.95
C GLN A 52 12.69 -1.34 7.20
N GLY A 53 13.98 -0.99 7.33
CA GLY A 53 14.47 -0.13 8.40
C GLY A 53 13.85 1.28 8.38
N ASP A 54 13.69 1.87 7.19
CA ASP A 54 13.10 3.20 7.04
C ASP A 54 11.58 3.21 7.27
N LEU A 55 10.86 2.13 6.96
CA LEU A 55 9.45 1.97 7.33
C LEU A 55 9.30 1.97 8.86
N ASP A 56 10.15 1.22 9.58
CA ASP A 56 10.17 1.23 11.05
C ASP A 56 10.59 2.60 11.62
N LYS A 57 11.51 3.31 10.97
CA LYS A 57 11.88 4.68 11.35
C LYS A 57 10.71 5.66 11.17
N THR A 58 9.94 5.53 10.09
CA THR A 58 8.74 6.34 9.81
C THR A 58 7.71 6.17 10.91
N LEU A 59 7.44 4.93 11.36
CA LEU A 59 6.54 4.67 12.49
C LEU A 59 6.98 5.39 13.77
N ARG A 60 8.28 5.32 14.09
CA ARG A 60 8.84 5.98 15.27
C ARG A 60 8.74 7.49 15.19
N LEU A 61 9.00 8.06 14.00
CA LEU A 61 8.86 9.50 13.75
C LEU A 61 7.43 9.97 14.03
N TRP A 62 6.43 9.20 13.61
CA TRP A 62 5.02 9.53 13.81
C TRP A 62 4.47 9.09 15.18
N GLY A 63 5.30 8.50 16.05
CA GLY A 63 4.89 8.04 17.37
C GLY A 63 3.88 6.90 17.35
N LEU A 64 3.92 6.03 16.32
CA LEU A 64 2.98 4.94 16.12
C LEU A 64 3.64 3.58 16.30
N SER A 65 2.88 2.63 16.85
CA SER A 65 3.15 1.20 16.72
C SER A 65 2.55 0.63 15.44
N ARG A 66 3.03 -0.56 15.01
CA ARG A 66 2.42 -1.29 13.88
C ARG A 66 0.93 -1.57 14.11
N GLU A 67 0.54 -1.90 15.34
CA GLU A 67 -0.89 -2.15 15.65
C GLU A 67 -1.72 -0.87 15.55
N GLN A 68 -1.22 0.27 16.05
CA GLN A 68 -1.90 1.56 15.92
C GLN A 68 -2.03 1.98 14.45
N LEU A 69 -0.99 1.77 13.64
CA LEU A 69 -1.07 1.98 12.20
C LEU A 69 -2.19 1.14 11.58
N HIS A 70 -2.23 -0.17 11.86
CA HIS A 70 -3.27 -1.05 11.32
C HIS A 70 -4.68 -0.65 11.77
N LEU A 71 -4.86 -0.27 13.04
CA LEU A 71 -6.14 0.23 13.55
C LEU A 71 -6.60 1.49 12.79
N ARG A 72 -5.70 2.45 12.58
CA ARG A 72 -5.99 3.67 11.81
C ARG A 72 -6.31 3.36 10.35
N CYS A 73 -5.53 2.50 9.69
CA CYS A 73 -5.82 2.07 8.32
C CYS A 73 -7.21 1.42 8.21
N ARG A 74 -7.59 0.55 9.15
CA ARG A 74 -8.94 -0.05 9.18
C ARG A 74 -10.03 1.00 9.33
N ALA A 75 -9.83 2.00 10.20
CA ALA A 75 -10.78 3.10 10.38
C ALA A 75 -10.93 3.94 9.10
N ILE A 76 -9.81 4.28 8.45
CA ILE A 76 -9.78 5.03 7.17
C ILE A 76 -10.56 4.27 6.09
N TRP A 77 -10.36 2.96 5.97
CA TRP A 77 -11.10 2.12 5.03
C TRP A 77 -12.59 2.02 5.36
N ALA A 78 -12.94 1.91 6.64
CA ALA A 78 -14.33 1.91 7.10
C ALA A 78 -15.04 3.24 6.81
N ALA A 79 -14.31 4.36 6.84
CA ALA A 79 -14.81 5.68 6.47
C ALA A 79 -14.99 5.89 4.94
N GLY A 80 -14.67 4.88 4.12
CA GLY A 80 -14.91 4.91 2.67
C GLY A 80 -13.72 5.32 1.81
N TYR A 81 -12.55 5.60 2.41
CA TYR A 81 -11.34 5.91 1.64
C TYR A 81 -10.94 4.72 0.75
N ARG A 82 -10.69 4.97 -0.53
CA ARG A 82 -10.18 3.98 -1.49
C ARG A 82 -9.05 4.62 -2.31
N PRO A 83 -7.80 4.16 -2.18
CA PRO A 83 -6.71 4.72 -2.97
C PRO A 83 -6.95 4.46 -4.47
N GLY A 84 -6.75 5.49 -5.30
CA GLY A 84 -6.97 5.42 -6.75
C GLY A 84 -8.43 5.53 -7.21
N ALA A 85 -9.39 5.64 -6.27
CA ALA A 85 -10.77 5.95 -6.60
C ALA A 85 -10.96 7.47 -6.68
N GLU A 86 -10.45 8.10 -7.73
CA GLU A 86 -11.09 9.33 -8.20
C GLU A 86 -12.50 8.96 -8.65
N ALA A 87 -13.49 9.78 -8.28
CA ALA A 87 -14.93 9.50 -8.41
C ALA A 87 -15.34 9.10 -9.84
N ALA A 88 -15.28 7.80 -10.17
CA ALA A 88 -16.02 7.23 -11.27
C ALA A 88 -17.42 6.91 -10.74
N PRO A 89 -18.49 7.65 -11.11
CA PRO A 89 -19.83 7.23 -10.80
C PRO A 89 -20.07 5.89 -11.50
N GLN A 90 -20.20 4.83 -10.70
CA GLN A 90 -21.07 3.68 -10.95
C GLN A 90 -21.20 3.26 -12.42
N ALA A 91 -20.10 2.82 -13.06
CA ALA A 91 -20.18 2.08 -14.31
C ALA A 91 -19.93 0.60 -14.04
N VAL A 92 -20.80 -0.01 -13.22
CA VAL A 92 -20.97 -1.47 -13.24
C VAL A 92 -21.76 -1.83 -14.50
N GLY A 93 -21.08 -1.76 -15.65
CA GLY A 93 -21.59 -2.35 -16.88
C GLY A 93 -21.54 -3.87 -16.72
N SER A 94 -22.64 -4.49 -16.30
CA SER A 94 -22.83 -5.94 -16.36
C SER A 94 -22.94 -6.37 -17.83
N GLY A 95 -21.82 -6.35 -18.55
CA GLY A 95 -21.70 -6.85 -19.92
C GLY A 95 -21.29 -8.32 -19.92
N PHE A 96 -22.17 -9.19 -19.41
CA PHE A 96 -22.08 -10.63 -19.69
C PHE A 96 -23.40 -11.06 -20.34
N ASP A 97 -23.61 -10.59 -21.57
CA ASP A 97 -24.54 -11.22 -22.51
C ASP A 97 -23.71 -12.15 -23.40
N THR A 98 -23.67 -13.44 -23.06
CA THR A 98 -23.29 -14.45 -24.04
C THR A 98 -24.52 -14.66 -24.91
N ALA A 99 -24.53 -14.01 -26.08
CA ALA A 99 -25.49 -14.30 -27.13
C ALA A 99 -25.25 -15.74 -27.60
N ASP A 100 -26.01 -16.68 -27.03
CA ASP A 100 -26.28 -17.97 -27.65
C ASP A 100 -27.11 -17.68 -28.90
N GLN A 101 -26.45 -17.68 -30.05
CA GLN A 101 -27.12 -17.65 -31.35
C GLN A 101 -27.41 -19.11 -31.73
N ASP A 102 -28.45 -19.70 -31.14
CA ASP A 102 -29.09 -20.87 -31.71
C ASP A 102 -29.81 -20.41 -32.99
N SER A 103 -29.30 -20.84 -34.15
CA SER A 103 -29.97 -20.65 -35.44
C SER A 103 -30.59 -21.98 -35.87
N PRO A 104 -31.85 -21.96 -36.36
CA PRO A 104 -32.65 -23.16 -36.65
C PRO A 104 -32.20 -23.94 -37.89
#